data_AF-A0A1U7H737-F1
#
_entry.id   AF-A0A1U7H737-F1
#
_cell.length_a   1.000
_cell.length_b   1.000
_cell.length_c   1.000
_cell.angle_alpha   90.00
_cell.angle_beta   90.00
_cell.angle_gamma   90.00
#
_symmetry.space_group_name_H-M   'P 1'
#
loop_
_entity.id
_entity.type
_entity.pdbx_description
1 polymer ?
#
loop_
_entity_poly.entity_id
_entity_poly.type
_entity_poly.pdbx_seq_one_letter_code
_entity_poly.pdbx_strand_id
1 'polypeptide(L)'
;MKLNQYPKAIACLEESLLQASLDIEIYSEQLSFMDADIEAAIASDSSMKNDQMRKAKRLEMQQDQDYLDIKSRLKDAKLQRDRATIQLNLLRNEFSVAKLEARTAIASLEAVA
;
A
#
# COMPACT_ATOMS: atom_id res chain seq x y z
N MET A 1 5.50 13.46 22.15
CA MET A 1 4.70 12.25 22.47
C MET A 1 5.30 11.59 23.71
N LYS A 2 4.52 11.02 24.63
CA LYS A 2 5.06 10.37 25.83
C LYS A 2 5.52 8.94 25.51
N LEU A 3 6.54 8.44 26.22
CA LEU A 3 7.11 7.09 25.99
C LEU A 3 6.05 5.98 25.97
N ASN A 4 5.06 6.05 26.86
CA ASN A 4 3.97 5.07 26.95
C ASN A 4 2.95 5.14 25.81
N GLN A 5 2.95 6.19 24.99
CA GLN A 5 2.04 6.35 23.86
C GLN A 5 2.60 5.70 22.58
N TYR A 6 3.92 5.51 22.49
CA TYR A 6 4.57 4.97 21.29
C TYR A 6 4.08 3.57 20.91
N PRO A 7 3.95 2.60 21.84
CA PRO A 7 3.50 1.26 21.47
C PRO A 7 2.13 1.25 20.78
N LYS A 8 1.17 2.01 21.31
CA LYS A 8 -0.18 2.09 20.72
C LYS A 8 -0.16 2.72 19.33
N ALA A 9 0.57 3.82 19.16
CA ALA A 9 0.64 4.50 17.86
C ALA A 9 1.39 3.67 16.80
N ILE A 10 2.44 2.94 17.22
CA ILE A 10 3.15 1.97 16.35
C ILE A 10 2.18 0.89 15.89
N ALA A 11 1.43 0.29 16.82
CA ALA A 11 0.43 -0.74 16.49
C ALA A 11 -0.63 -0.22 15.51
N CYS A 12 -1.18 0.99 15.71
CA CYS A 12 -2.15 1.56 14.77
C CYS A 12 -1.57 1.77 13.36
N LEU A 13 -0.30 2.17 13.23
CA LEU A 13 0.35 2.31 11.92
C LEU A 13 0.63 0.94 11.28
N GLU A 14 0.97 -0.08 12.07
CA GLU A 14 1.13 -1.45 11.59
C GLU A 14 -0.20 -2.04 11.11
N GLU A 15 -1.31 -1.79 11.82
CA GLU A 15 -2.66 -2.16 11.38
C GLU A 15 -3.04 -1.45 10.08
N SER A 16 -2.76 -0.15 9.96
CA SER A 16 -2.99 0.58 8.71
C SER A 16 -2.15 0.05 7.55
N LEU A 17 -0.91 -0.40 7.82
CA LEU A 17 -0.03 -0.99 6.82
C LEU A 17 -0.57 -2.36 6.36
N LEU A 18 -1.06 -3.16 7.31
CA LEU A 18 -1.68 -4.45 7.03
C LEU A 18 -2.93 -4.27 6.17
N GLN A 19 -3.81 -3.34 6.52
CA GLN A 19 -5.01 -3.07 5.73
C GLN A 19 -4.68 -2.64 4.31
N ALA A 20 -3.75 -1.69 4.14
CA ALA A 20 -3.33 -1.25 2.81
C ALA A 20 -2.69 -2.38 2.00
N SER A 21 -1.99 -3.33 2.65
CA SER A 21 -1.41 -4.49 1.98
C SER A 21 -2.48 -5.47 1.51
N LEU A 22 -3.50 -5.72 2.33
CA LEU A 22 -4.66 -6.54 1.95
C LEU A 22 -5.42 -5.91 0.78
N ASP A 23 -5.66 -4.60 0.82
CA ASP A 23 -6.34 -3.88 -0.26
C ASP A 23 -5.55 -3.98 -1.58
N ILE A 24 -4.21 -3.92 -1.53
CA ILE A 24 -3.36 -4.13 -2.71
C ILE A 24 -3.55 -5.53 -3.29
N GLU A 25 -3.59 -6.56 -2.46
CA GLU A 25 -3.81 -7.94 -2.91
C GLU A 25 -5.18 -8.07 -3.59
N ILE A 26 -6.23 -7.59 -2.93
CA ILE A 26 -7.61 -7.64 -3.44
C ILE A 26 -7.73 -6.92 -4.79
N TYR A 27 -7.26 -5.68 -4.91
CA TYR A 27 -7.39 -4.93 -6.16
C TYR A 27 -6.48 -5.48 -7.27
N SER A 28 -5.34 -6.06 -6.93
CA SER A 28 -4.48 -6.72 -7.91
C SER A 28 -5.14 -7.98 -8.46
N GLU A 29 -5.79 -8.76 -7.60
CA GLU A 29 -6.54 -9.95 -8.00
C GLU A 29 -7.76 -9.57 -8.86
N GLN A 30 -8.51 -8.54 -8.48
CA GLN A 30 -9.64 -8.03 -9.28
C GLN A 30 -9.19 -7.59 -10.68
N LEU A 31 -8.11 -6.82 -10.80
CA LEU A 31 -7.56 -6.45 -12.11
C LEU A 31 -7.14 -7.68 -12.92
N SER A 32 -6.53 -8.68 -12.27
CA SER A 32 -6.14 -9.93 -12.94
C SER A 32 -7.35 -10.67 -13.50
N PHE A 33 -8.47 -10.71 -12.78
CA PHE A 33 -9.71 -11.30 -13.29
C PHE A 33 -10.26 -10.51 -14.47
N MET A 34 -10.31 -9.17 -14.37
CA MET A 34 -10.79 -8.32 -15.46
C MET A 34 -9.90 -8.44 -16.71
N ASP A 35 -8.57 -8.50 -16.55
CA ASP A 35 -7.64 -8.70 -17.66
C ASP A 35 -7.86 -10.07 -18.32
N ALA A 36 -8.11 -11.13 -17.53
CA ALA A 36 -8.43 -12.46 -18.06
C ALA A 36 -9.74 -12.46 -18.86
N ASP A 37 -10.78 -11.77 -18.37
CA ASP A 37 -12.05 -11.63 -19.08
C ASP A 37 -11.90 -10.86 -20.39
N ILE A 38 -11.11 -9.78 -20.39
CA ILE A 38 -10.75 -9.02 -21.60
C ILE A 38 -10.02 -9.94 -22.59
N GLU A 39 -9.06 -10.75 -22.13
CA GLU A 39 -8.35 -11.69 -22.99
C GLU A 39 -9.27 -12.77 -23.57
N ALA A 40 -10.19 -13.31 -22.79
CA ALA A 40 -11.18 -14.28 -23.26
C ALA A 40 -12.12 -13.66 -24.31
N ALA A 41 -12.57 -12.42 -24.10
CA ALA A 41 -13.40 -11.70 -25.05
C ALA A 41 -12.67 -11.46 -26.38
N ILE A 42 -11.41 -11.05 -26.33
CA ILE A 42 -10.58 -10.85 -27.53
C ILE A 42 -10.29 -12.18 -28.25
N ALA A 43 -10.02 -13.25 -27.50
CA ALA A 43 -9.73 -14.56 -28.06
C ALA A 43 -10.94 -15.20 -28.75
N SER A 44 -12.15 -14.93 -28.24
CA SER A 44 -13.41 -15.40 -28.83
C SER A 44 -13.86 -14.57 -30.05
N ASP A 45 -13.29 -13.39 -30.28
CA ASP A 45 -13.58 -12.56 -31.44
C ASP A 45 -12.82 -13.03 -32.70
N SER A 46 -13.51 -13.83 -33.51
CA SER A 46 -13.01 -14.32 -34.80
C SER A 46 -12.73 -13.23 -35.85
N SER A 47 -13.19 -11.99 -35.63
CA SER A 47 -12.94 -10.86 -36.54
C SER A 47 -11.56 -10.23 -36.38
N MET A 48 -10.85 -10.53 -35.28
CA MET A 48 -9.54 -9.98 -34.95
C MET A 48 -8.41 -10.70 -35.71
N LYS A 49 -8.06 -10.16 -36.88
CA LYS A 49 -7.14 -10.79 -37.85
C LYS A 49 -5.65 -10.61 -37.56
N ASN A 50 -5.27 -9.64 -36.73
CA ASN A 50 -3.87 -9.37 -36.41
C ASN A 50 -3.68 -8.93 -34.94
N ASP A 51 -2.42 -8.99 -34.48
CA ASP A 51 -2.06 -8.65 -33.09
C ASP A 51 -2.27 -7.17 -32.76
N GLN A 52 -2.16 -6.27 -33.75
CA GLN A 52 -2.41 -4.84 -33.55
C GLN A 52 -3.88 -4.56 -33.20
N MET A 53 -4.83 -5.23 -33.88
CA MET A 53 -6.26 -5.11 -33.59
C MET A 53 -6.58 -5.65 -32.19
N ARG A 54 -5.98 -6.78 -31.79
CA ARG A 54 -6.14 -7.36 -30.44
C ARG A 54 -5.63 -6.41 -29.36
N LYS A 55 -4.45 -5.81 -29.56
CA LYS A 55 -3.89 -4.80 -28.65
C LYS A 55 -4.76 -3.55 -28.56
N ALA A 56 -5.25 -3.04 -29.69
CA ALA A 56 -6.15 -1.89 -29.73
C ALA A 56 -7.45 -2.20 -28.97
N LYS A 57 -8.03 -3.38 -29.18
CA LYS A 57 -9.27 -3.79 -28.49
C LYS A 57 -9.06 -3.96 -26.99
N ARG A 58 -7.92 -4.53 -26.56
CA ARG A 58 -7.55 -4.61 -25.15
C ARG A 58 -7.47 -3.23 -24.53
N LEU A 59 -6.78 -2.30 -25.18
CA LEU A 59 -6.65 -0.92 -24.68
C LEU A 59 -8.01 -0.24 -24.58
N GLU A 60 -8.89 -0.42 -25.56
CA GLU A 60 -10.27 0.09 -25.55
C GLU A 60 -11.05 -0.46 -24.35
N MET A 61 -11.01 -1.78 -24.10
CA MET A 61 -11.72 -2.41 -22.98
C MET A 61 -11.14 -2.00 -21.62
N GLN A 62 -9.84 -1.72 -21.53
CA GLN A 62 -9.20 -1.18 -20.32
C GLN A 62 -9.51 0.31 -20.08
N GLN A 63 -10.18 1.01 -21.01
CA GLN A 63 -10.74 2.35 -20.75
C GLN A 63 -12.12 2.29 -20.07
N ASP A 64 -12.67 1.09 -19.83
CA ASP A 64 -13.90 0.94 -19.08
C ASP A 64 -13.78 1.57 -17.68
N GLN A 65 -14.84 2.22 -17.22
CA GLN A 65 -14.83 2.99 -15.97
C GLN A 65 -14.53 2.09 -14.77
N ASP A 66 -15.06 0.87 -14.72
CA ASP A 66 -14.84 -0.04 -13.61
C ASP A 66 -13.36 -0.47 -13.56
N TYR A 67 -12.75 -0.72 -14.73
CA TYR A 67 -11.33 -1.06 -14.81
C TYR A 67 -10.44 0.08 -14.31
N LEU A 68 -10.75 1.31 -14.73
CA LEU A 68 -10.02 2.50 -14.32
C LEU A 68 -10.19 2.78 -12.81
N ASP A 69 -11.38 2.56 -12.26
CA ASP A 69 -11.67 2.74 -10.84
C ASP A 69 -10.87 1.75 -9.98
N ILE A 70 -10.87 0.45 -10.32
CA ILE A 70 -10.07 -0.55 -9.58
C ILE A 70 -8.58 -0.23 -9.71
N LYS A 71 -8.12 0.18 -10.89
CA LYS A 71 -6.72 0.59 -11.11
C LYS A 71 -6.34 1.80 -10.26
N SER A 72 -7.24 2.76 -10.11
CA SER A 72 -7.02 3.92 -9.23
C SER A 72 -6.95 3.48 -7.77
N ARG A 73 -7.90 2.65 -7.31
CA ARG A 73 -7.91 2.13 -5.93
C ARG A 73 -6.65 1.35 -5.60
N LEU A 74 -6.14 0.53 -6.53
CA LEU A 74 -4.87 -0.16 -6.35
C LEU A 74 -3.69 0.81 -6.18
N LYS A 75 -3.67 1.89 -6.97
CA LYS A 75 -2.63 2.92 -6.85
C LYS A 75 -2.71 3.64 -5.51
N ASP A 76 -3.91 3.99 -5.06
CA ASP A 76 -4.14 4.67 -3.80
C ASP A 76 -3.76 3.78 -2.61
N ALA A 77 -4.09 2.49 -2.65
CA ALA A 77 -3.69 1.51 -1.64
C ALA A 77 -2.16 1.37 -1.55
N LYS A 78 -1.46 1.32 -2.69
CA LYS A 78 0.03 1.35 -2.73
C LYS A 78 0.60 2.61 -2.09
N LEU A 79 0.02 3.76 -2.42
CA LEU A 79 0.45 5.04 -1.85
C LEU A 79 0.21 5.08 -0.33
N GLN A 80 -0.93 4.58 0.14
CA GLN A 80 -1.25 4.50 1.56
C GLN A 80 -0.27 3.59 2.31
N ARG A 81 0.04 2.40 1.76
CA ARG A 81 1.04 1.49 2.32
C ARG A 81 2.40 2.16 2.46
N ASP A 82 2.86 2.84 1.42
CA ASP A 82 4.17 3.51 1.42
C ASP A 82 4.19 4.65 2.44
N ARG A 83 3.10 5.43 2.53
CA ARG A 83 2.94 6.48 3.54
C ARG A 83 2.96 5.92 4.96
N ALA A 84 2.19 4.87 5.24
CA ALA A 84 2.15 4.22 6.54
C ALA A 84 3.54 3.67 6.93
N THR A 85 4.27 3.11 5.96
CA THR A 85 5.64 2.62 6.15
C THR A 85 6.59 3.76 6.57
N ILE A 86 6.55 4.90 5.86
CA ILE A 86 7.37 6.07 6.20
C ILE A 86 7.05 6.55 7.61
N GLN A 87 5.77 6.68 7.96
CA GLN A 87 5.33 7.14 9.27
C GLN A 87 5.74 6.17 10.39
N LEU A 88 5.61 4.87 10.16
CA LEU A 88 6.00 3.83 11.10
C LEU A 88 7.51 3.89 11.40
N ASN A 89 8.33 4.05 10.35
CA ASN A 89 9.78 4.16 10.49
C ASN A 89 10.18 5.43 11.24
N LEU A 90 9.56 6.56 10.94
CA LEU A 90 9.75 7.80 11.69
C LEU A 90 9.42 7.59 13.17
N LEU A 91 8.25 7.01 13.47
CA LEU A 91 7.80 6.83 14.84
C LEU A 91 8.70 5.86 15.64
N ARG A 92 9.20 4.80 15.01
CA ARG A 92 10.18 3.88 15.62
C ARG A 92 11.52 4.56 15.91
N ASN A 93 11.97 5.45 15.02
CA ASN A 93 13.17 6.24 15.22
C ASN A 93 13.00 7.25 16.38
N GLU A 94 11.89 8.00 16.38
CA GLU A 94 11.54 8.91 17.48
C GLU A 94 11.46 8.19 18.82
N PHE A 95 10.83 7.01 18.87
CA PHE A 95 10.78 6.21 20.10
C PHE A 95 12.17 5.81 20.58
N SER A 96 13.07 5.48 19.64
CA SER A 96 14.45 5.10 19.96
C SER A 96 15.23 6.27 20.55
N VAL A 97 15.09 7.47 19.96
CA VAL A 97 15.67 8.71 20.49
C VAL A 97 15.13 9.00 21.89
N ALA A 98 13.81 8.99 22.07
CA ALA A 98 13.17 9.28 23.35
C ALA A 98 13.61 8.30 24.47
N LYS A 99 13.84 7.02 24.14
CA LYS A 99 14.39 6.03 25.09
C LYS A 99 15.82 6.37 25.50
N LEU A 100 16.66 6.82 24.57
CA LEU A 100 18.04 7.22 24.85
C LEU A 100 18.08 8.46 25.74
N GLU A 101 17.31 9.49 25.40
CA GLU A 101 17.21 10.71 26.20
C GLU A 101 16.75 10.43 27.63
N ALA A 102 15.74 9.56 27.80
CA ALA A 102 15.27 9.16 29.12
C ALA A 102 16.35 8.42 29.92
N ARG A 103 17.13 7.53 29.29
CA ARG A 103 18.25 6.84 29.94
C ARG A 103 19.36 7.80 30.32
N THR A 104 19.71 8.74 29.45
CA THR A 104 20.70 9.79 29.74
C THR A 104 20.25 10.63 30.93
N ALA A 105 18.98 11.04 30.98
CA ALA A 105 18.44 11.79 32.09
C ALA A 105 18.53 11.02 33.43
N ILE A 106 18.21 9.73 33.43
CA ILE A 106 18.37 8.85 34.61
C ILE A 106 19.84 8.80 35.04
N ALA A 107 20.76 8.51 34.10
CA ALA A 107 22.18 8.43 34.40
C ALA A 107 22.76 9.76 34.93
N SER A 108 22.33 10.91 34.41
CA SER A 108 22.73 12.22 34.90
C SER A 108 22.23 12.50 36.32
N LEU A 109 21.02 12.04 36.66
CA LEU A 109 20.49 12.16 38.03
C LEU A 109 21.26 11.28 39.01
N GLU A 110 21.59 10.05 38.60
CA GLU A 110 22.38 9.11 39.42
C GLU A 110 23.83 9.58 39.64
N ALA A 111 24.43 10.29 38.68
CA ALA A 111 25.80 10.79 38.81
C ALA A 111 25.93 12.02 39.74
N VAL A 112 24.82 12.69 40.06
CA VAL A 112 24.76 13.89 40.92
C VAL A 112 24.24 13.55 42.33
N ALA A 113 23.68 12.36 42.53
CA ALA A 113 23.19 11.84 43.80
C ALA A 113 24.31 11.16 44.61
#